data_AF-A0A958Q9Y8-F1
#
_entry.id   AF-A0A958Q9Y8-F1
#
_cell.length_a   1.000
_cell.length_b   1.000
_cell.length_c   1.000
_cell.angle_alpha   90.00
_cell.angle_beta   90.00
_cell.angle_gamma   90.00
#
_symmetry.space_group_name_H-M   'P 1'
#
loop_
_entity.id
_entity.type
_entity.pdbx_description
1 polymer ?
#
loop_
_entity_poly.entity_id
_entity_poly.type
_entity_poly.pdbx_seq_one_letter_code
_entity_poly.pdbx_strand_id
1 'polypeptide(L)'
;MAKAITLKDLLAAEDVQEKVADLPFEQGLALLEELVEKVESGSLPLDSAISAYERGVNVLNHLRALLEGAEKKLEQLQSGS
;
A
#
# COMPACT_ATOMS: atom_id res chain seq x y z
N MET A 1 10.65 -12.39 -9.18
CA MET A 1 10.82 -11.08 -8.53
C MET A 1 9.52 -10.32 -8.72
N ALA A 2 8.83 -9.91 -7.65
CA ALA A 2 7.60 -9.14 -7.78
C ALA A 2 7.92 -7.84 -8.54
N LYS A 3 7.08 -7.51 -9.53
CA LYS A 3 7.28 -6.34 -10.39
C LYS A 3 7.17 -5.10 -9.50
N ALA A 4 8.20 -4.23 -9.50
CA ALA A 4 8.15 -2.99 -8.73
C ALA A 4 7.03 -2.11 -9.30
N ILE A 5 5.97 -1.92 -8.52
CA ILE A 5 4.87 -1.02 -8.88
C ILE A 5 5.23 0.38 -8.41
N THR A 6 5.03 1.38 -9.27
CA THR A 6 5.32 2.78 -8.96
C THR A 6 4.07 3.54 -8.54
N LEU A 7 4.23 4.71 -7.90
CA LEU A 7 3.09 5.56 -7.55
C LEU A 7 2.28 5.97 -8.79
N LYS A 8 2.95 6.16 -9.95
CA LYS A 8 2.26 6.47 -11.20
C LYS A 8 1.36 5.31 -11.65
N ASP A 9 1.83 4.08 -11.50
CA ASP A 9 1.04 2.89 -11.84
C ASP A 9 -0.17 2.75 -10.90
N LEU A 10 0.01 3.01 -9.61
CA LEU A 10 -1.06 2.98 -8.61
C LEU A 10 -2.13 4.05 -8.92
N LEU A 11 -1.71 5.27 -9.27
CA LEU A 11 -2.60 6.38 -9.63
C LEU A 11 -3.28 6.21 -11.00
N ALA A 12 -2.72 5.40 -11.90
CA ALA A 12 -3.30 5.11 -13.20
C ALA A 12 -4.16 3.84 -13.20
N ALA A 13 -4.16 3.06 -12.10
CA ALA A 13 -4.90 1.81 -12.02
C ALA A 13 -6.41 2.04 -11.99
N GLU A 14 -7.13 1.28 -12.81
CA GLU A 14 -8.60 1.14 -12.77
C GLU A 14 -9.03 0.26 -11.58
N ASP A 15 -8.27 -0.81 -11.31
CA ASP A 15 -8.43 -1.67 -10.12
C ASP A 15 -7.19 -1.55 -9.23
N VAL A 16 -7.35 -0.84 -8.11
CA VAL A 16 -6.29 -0.62 -7.13
C VAL A 16 -6.01 -1.89 -6.32
N GLN A 17 -7.02 -2.74 -6.09
CA GLN A 17 -6.90 -3.96 -5.28
C GLN A 17 -6.00 -4.99 -5.97
N GLU A 18 -6.17 -5.19 -7.28
CA GLU A 18 -5.29 -6.05 -8.08
C GLU A 18 -3.83 -5.59 -7.99
N LYS A 19 -3.60 -4.28 -8.03
CA LYS A 19 -2.26 -3.69 -8.02
C LYS A 19 -1.56 -3.78 -6.67
N VAL A 20 -2.31 -3.82 -5.57
CA VAL A 20 -1.74 -3.94 -4.22
C VAL A 20 -1.65 -5.39 -3.73
N ALA A 21 -2.39 -6.35 -4.32
CA ALA A 21 -2.47 -7.72 -3.82
C ALA A 21 -1.10 -8.42 -3.68
N ASP A 22 -0.19 -8.21 -4.63
CA ASP A 22 1.15 -8.82 -4.63
C ASP A 22 2.25 -7.86 -4.15
N LEU A 23 1.86 -6.72 -3.56
CA LEU A 23 2.78 -5.67 -3.13
C LEU A 23 3.58 -6.10 -1.89
N PRO A 24 4.91 -6.14 -1.94
CA PRO A 24 5.73 -6.36 -0.75
C PRO A 24 5.58 -5.22 0.26
N PHE A 25 5.76 -5.52 1.55
CA PHE A 25 5.56 -4.56 2.63
C PHE A 25 6.41 -3.29 2.45
N GLU A 26 7.70 -3.47 2.17
CA GLU A 26 8.68 -2.38 2.03
C GLU A 26 8.33 -1.47 0.85
N GLN A 27 7.84 -2.05 -0.25
CA GLN A 27 7.40 -1.27 -1.40
C GLN A 27 6.10 -0.51 -1.12
N GLY A 28 5.13 -1.14 -0.45
CA GLY A 28 3.90 -0.45 -0.10
C GLY A 28 4.11 0.68 0.91
N LEU A 29 5.06 0.52 1.83
CA LEU A 29 5.45 1.59 2.74
C LEU A 29 6.05 2.78 1.99
N ALA A 30 7.00 2.54 1.09
CA ALA A 30 7.61 3.59 0.26
C ALA A 30 6.57 4.32 -0.62
N LEU A 31 5.58 3.58 -1.16
CA LEU A 31 4.50 4.18 -1.94
C LEU A 31 3.57 5.07 -1.09
N LEU A 32 3.31 4.67 0.16
CA LEU A 32 2.53 5.52 1.08
C LEU A 32 3.28 6.81 1.41
N GLU A 33 4.58 6.74 1.66
CA GLU A 33 5.42 7.92 1.92
C GLU A 33 5.40 8.87 0.72
N GLU A 34 5.60 8.36 -0.50
CA GLU A 34 5.54 9.17 -1.72
C GLU A 34 4.14 9.79 -1.94
N LEU A 35 3.08 9.05 -1.60
CA LEU A 35 1.71 9.52 -1.72
C LEU A 35 1.42 10.66 -0.73
N VAL A 36 1.85 10.52 0.53
CA VAL A 36 1.73 11.56 1.55
C VAL A 36 2.49 12.81 1.12
N GLU A 37 3.74 12.66 0.66
CA GLU A 37 4.56 13.78 0.19
C GLU A 37 3.85 14.56 -0.94
N LYS A 38 3.23 13.86 -1.89
CA LYS A 38 2.46 14.52 -2.97
C LYS A 38 1.22 15.24 -2.47
N VAL A 39 0.47 14.65 -1.54
CA VAL A 39 -0.72 15.30 -0.98
C VAL A 39 -0.33 16.54 -0.17
N GLU A 40 0.71 16.44 0.66
CA GLU A 40 1.21 17.55 1.48
C GLU A 40 1.85 18.67 0.66
N SER A 41 2.43 18.36 -0.50
CA SER A 41 2.97 19.38 -1.41
C SER A 41 1.91 20.36 -1.93
N GLY A 42 0.61 20.03 -1.81
CA GLY A 42 -0.49 20.86 -2.29
C GLY A 42 -0.54 21.03 -3.81
N SER A 43 0.27 20.26 -4.55
CA SER A 43 0.38 20.37 -6.00
C SER A 43 -0.68 19.59 -6.78
N LEU A 44 -1.50 18.80 -6.08
CA LEU A 44 -2.55 17.98 -6.68
C LEU A 44 -3.89 18.73 -6.75
N PRO A 45 -4.59 18.71 -7.90
CA PRO A 45 -5.99 19.11 -7.98
C PRO A 45 -6.86 18.31 -7.01
N LEU A 46 -7.99 18.87 -6.57
CA LEU A 46 -8.88 18.27 -5.57
C LEU A 46 -9.27 16.82 -5.92
N ASP A 47 -9.71 16.56 -7.15
CA ASP A 47 -10.09 15.22 -7.59
C ASP A 47 -8.93 14.22 -7.54
N SER A 48 -7.72 14.69 -7.86
CA SER A 48 -6.50 13.87 -7.77
C SER A 48 -6.09 13.63 -6.32
N ALA A 49 -6.28 14.59 -5.42
CA ALA A 49 -6.01 14.44 -4.00
C ALA A 49 -6.96 13.43 -3.34
N ILE A 50 -8.25 13.48 -3.69
CA ILE A 50 -9.25 12.50 -3.22
C ILE A 50 -8.87 11.11 -3.71
N SER A 51 -8.55 10.97 -5.00
CA SER A 51 -8.18 9.68 -5.56
C SER A 51 -6.86 9.12 -5.02
N ALA A 52 -5.89 10.00 -4.72
CA ALA A 52 -4.67 9.62 -4.02
C ALA A 52 -4.98 9.11 -2.61
N TYR A 53 -5.84 9.80 -1.86
CA TYR A 53 -6.26 9.38 -0.53
C TYR A 53 -6.90 7.98 -0.54
N GLU A 54 -7.86 7.73 -1.43
CA GLU A 54 -8.51 6.40 -1.55
C GLU A 54 -7.50 5.29 -1.86
N ARG A 55 -6.55 5.55 -2.75
CA ARG A 55 -5.46 4.61 -3.07
C ARG A 55 -4.54 4.38 -1.87
N GLY A 56 -4.19 5.44 -1.15
CA GLY A 56 -3.41 5.34 0.09
C GLY A 56 -4.10 4.47 1.14
N VAL A 57 -5.42 4.61 1.31
CA VAL A 57 -6.20 3.74 2.22
C VAL A 57 -6.12 2.27 1.79
N ASN A 58 -6.20 1.97 0.49
CA ASN A 58 -6.06 0.60 -0.01
C ASN A 58 -4.67 0.00 0.27
N VAL A 59 -3.59 0.76 0.00
CA VAL A 59 -2.22 0.33 0.31
C VAL A 59 -2.05 0.09 1.81
N LEU A 60 -2.55 1.00 2.65
CA LEU A 60 -2.47 0.88 4.11
C LEU A 60 -3.20 -0.37 4.62
N ASN A 61 -4.38 -0.67 4.08
CA ASN A 61 -5.13 -1.87 4.45
C ASN A 61 -4.38 -3.15 4.07
N HIS A 62 -3.76 -3.17 2.88
CA HIS A 62 -2.91 -4.29 2.45
C HIS A 62 -1.71 -4.51 3.39
N LEU A 63 -1.00 -3.44 3.76
CA LEU A 63 0.13 -3.53 4.68
C LEU A 63 -0.27 -4.07 6.06
N ARG A 64 -1.43 -3.63 6.58
CA ARG A 64 -1.99 -4.15 7.83
C ARG A 64 -2.27 -5.65 7.75
N ALA A 65 -2.86 -6.12 6.64
CA ALA A 65 -3.12 -7.54 6.42
C ALA A 65 -1.83 -8.38 6.36
N LEU A 66 -0.76 -7.84 5.75
CA LEU A 66 0.55 -8.48 5.74
C LEU A 66 1.13 -8.63 7.15
N LEU A 67 1.05 -7.56 7.97
CA LEU A 67 1.52 -7.59 9.35
C LEU A 67 0.73 -8.57 10.21
N GLU A 68 -0.59 -8.56 10.12
CA GLU A 68 -1.46 -9.50 10.83
C GLU A 68 -1.15 -10.96 10.43
N GLY A 69 -0.91 -11.20 9.13
CA GLY A 69 -0.50 -12.51 8.63
C GLY A 69 0.87 -12.95 9.15
N ALA A 70 1.81 -12.02 9.32
CA ALA A 70 3.12 -12.29 9.90
C ALA A 70 3.01 -12.59 11.41
N GLU A 71 2.21 -11.82 12.15
CA GLU A 71 1.94 -12.02 13.57
C GLU A 71 1.32 -13.39 13.85
N LYS A 72 0.27 -13.76 13.10
CA LYS A 72 -0.36 -15.10 13.22
C LYS A 72 0.63 -16.24 12.97
N LYS A 73 1.54 -16.09 12.01
CA LYS A 73 2.59 -17.08 11.75
C LYS A 73 3.54 -17.21 12.95
N LEU A 74 3.89 -16.10 13.60
CA LEU A 74 4.73 -16.12 14.81
C LEU A 74 4.00 -16.79 15.98
N GLU A 75 2.72 -16.49 16.19
CA GLU A 75 1.90 -17.13 17.24
C GLU A 75 1.81 -18.65 17.07
N GLN A 76 1.63 -19.13 15.83
CA GLN A 76 1.61 -20.56 15.52
C GLN A 76 2.94 -21.26 15.84
N LEU A 77 4.07 -20.59 15.59
CA LEU A 77 5.39 -21.12 15.91
C LEU A 77 5.63 -21.16 17.43
N GLN A 78 5.14 -20.17 18.17
CA GLN A 78 5.27 -20.11 19.63
C GLN A 78 4.38 -21.11 20.36
N SER A 79 3.16 -21.35 19.87
CA SER A 79 2.20 -22.29 20.48
C SER A 79 2.49 -23.77 20.18
N GLY A 80 3.38 -24.06 19.22
CA GLY A 80 3.83 -25.41 18.88
C GLY A 80 5.10 -25.88 19.60
N SER A 81 5.60 -25.12 20.59
CA SER A 81 6.75 -25.47 21.45
C SER A 81 6.35 -25.77 22.89
#